data_AF-A0A7W1CUB2-F1
#
_entry.id   AF-A0A7W1CUB2-F1
#
_cell.length_a   1.000
_cell.length_b   1.000
_cell.length_c   1.000
_cell.angle_alpha   90.00
_cell.angle_beta   90.00
_cell.angle_gamma   90.00
#
_symmetry.space_group_name_H-M   'P 1'
#
loop_
_entity.id
_entity.type
_entity.pdbx_description
1 polymer ?
#
loop_
_entity_poly.entity_id
_entity_poly.type
_entity_poly.pdbx_seq_one_letter_code
_entity_poly.pdbx_strand_id
1 'polypeptide(L)'
;MLRFLLWASTWLSLMSAAFAGDGPVVKFSIAQEKLQIEYRCHEADGERTVFVALQTSTEAGSAVLPFAEDYEGSTVFLPFQANKLYLLQVGRDTSRVWRRTWSEWKWSDREEAATDLELGVGADACVIRLPLASLGKSLKVAIYSKDFAQNKSWGRLFGALDPLVQAGEGDKYIPHYFEVDLGAKDGPAVKTRGRLGQEAARPRIYQLFVRLFGNLNQTRQPNGTMAQNGVGKFNDINEAALASLKELGFSHVWLTGVLQQATGTDYSAIGQPADDPDLLKGIAGSPYAIKDYFDVSPDYAVEPKNRLAEFKALLARMHAHQLKALIDFVPNHVARCYHSEIKPELAFGEKDDRCVFFHPANNFFYLEKDADGPPLQLPTWKDGAPISSTCKLEGMKCDGRFSDETEFGRVTGNNVASWKPALGDWYETI
;
A
#
# COMPACT_ATOMS: atom_id res chain seq x y z
N MET A 1 -67.15 2.52 35.42
CA MET A 1 -66.33 3.73 35.20
C MET A 1 -64.95 3.26 34.72
N LEU A 2 -64.48 3.87 33.64
CA LEU A 2 -63.60 3.35 32.58
C LEU A 2 -62.23 2.76 33.00
N ARG A 3 -61.86 1.67 32.29
CA ARG A 3 -60.50 1.13 32.08
C ARG A 3 -59.63 2.14 31.32
N PHE A 4 -58.33 2.18 31.58
CA PHE A 4 -57.31 2.33 30.53
C PHE A 4 -55.99 1.69 30.97
N LEU A 5 -55.63 0.58 30.31
CA LEU A 5 -54.26 0.10 30.18
C LEU A 5 -53.53 1.07 29.21
N LEU A 6 -52.32 1.49 29.55
CA LEU A 6 -51.38 2.03 28.56
C LEU A 6 -50.18 1.09 28.43
N TRP A 7 -50.03 0.58 27.21
CA TRP A 7 -48.86 -0.08 26.69
C TRP A 7 -47.61 0.79 26.82
N ALA A 8 -46.51 0.20 27.26
CA ALA A 8 -45.17 0.75 27.08
C ALA A 8 -44.68 0.37 25.67
N SER A 9 -44.74 1.31 24.73
CA SER A 9 -44.03 1.22 23.46
C SER A 9 -42.62 1.81 23.62
N THR A 10 -41.62 0.97 23.43
CA THR A 10 -40.21 1.33 23.27
C THR A 10 -40.04 2.30 22.10
N TRP A 11 -39.46 3.46 22.36
CA TRP A 11 -39.09 4.44 21.35
C TRP A 11 -37.83 3.97 20.60
N LEU A 12 -37.97 3.64 19.31
CA LEU A 12 -36.84 3.52 18.39
C LEU A 12 -36.39 4.94 17.99
N SER A 13 -35.19 5.32 18.36
CA SER A 13 -34.55 6.52 17.81
C SER A 13 -34.11 6.23 16.38
N LEU A 14 -34.79 6.85 15.40
CA LEU A 14 -34.51 6.73 13.97
C LEU A 14 -33.61 7.89 13.54
N MET A 15 -32.34 7.62 13.22
CA MET A 15 -31.47 8.58 12.53
C MET A 15 -31.31 8.18 11.06
N SER A 16 -31.70 9.08 10.16
CA SER A 16 -31.55 8.93 8.70
C SER A 16 -30.31 9.70 8.25
N ALA A 17 -29.32 9.02 7.70
CA ALA A 17 -28.29 9.66 6.86
C ALA A 17 -28.77 9.56 5.41
N ALA A 18 -29.43 10.60 4.91
CA ALA A 18 -29.90 10.67 3.53
C ALA A 18 -29.03 11.65 2.75
N PHE A 19 -28.44 11.21 1.64
CA PHE A 19 -28.12 12.11 0.55
C PHE A 19 -29.43 12.42 -0.19
N ALA A 20 -29.74 13.70 -0.42
CA ALA A 20 -30.94 14.08 -1.16
C ALA A 20 -30.78 13.71 -2.65
N GLY A 21 -31.52 12.72 -3.14
CA GLY A 21 -31.56 12.28 -4.54
C GLY A 21 -32.12 10.85 -4.71
N ASP A 22 -32.47 10.45 -5.94
CA ASP A 22 -33.02 9.13 -6.33
C ASP A 22 -32.01 7.95 -6.22
N GLY A 23 -30.96 8.11 -5.42
CA GLY A 23 -29.88 7.12 -5.25
C GLY A 23 -30.17 6.04 -4.19
N PRO A 24 -29.24 5.09 -3.98
CA PRO A 24 -29.38 4.09 -2.94
C PRO A 24 -29.41 4.73 -1.54
N VAL A 25 -30.30 4.23 -0.67
CA VAL A 25 -30.52 4.74 0.70
C VAL A 25 -30.05 3.69 1.71
N VAL A 26 -29.23 4.09 2.68
CA VAL A 26 -28.88 3.27 3.83
C VAL A 26 -29.44 3.84 5.12
N LYS A 27 -29.93 2.97 6.00
CA LYS A 27 -30.27 3.33 7.38
C LYS A 27 -29.63 2.36 8.34
N PHE A 28 -29.09 2.90 9.43
CA PHE A 28 -28.52 2.12 10.52
C PHE A 28 -29.41 2.26 11.74
N SER A 29 -29.68 1.14 12.42
CA SER A 29 -30.42 1.11 13.68
C SER A 29 -29.93 -0.05 14.52
N ILE A 30 -30.22 -0.05 15.82
CA ILE A 30 -29.96 -1.18 16.70
C ILE A 30 -31.29 -1.76 17.16
N ALA A 31 -31.45 -3.07 17.02
CA ALA A 31 -32.61 -3.81 17.51
C ALA A 31 -32.17 -5.21 17.93
N GLN A 32 -32.65 -5.67 19.10
CA GLN A 32 -32.43 -7.03 19.60
C GLN A 32 -30.94 -7.46 19.57
N GLU A 33 -30.04 -6.63 20.12
CA GLU A 33 -28.58 -6.87 20.15
C GLU A 33 -27.92 -7.05 18.77
N LYS A 34 -28.54 -6.50 17.72
CA LYS A 34 -28.03 -6.51 16.35
C LYS A 34 -27.99 -5.11 15.76
N LEU A 35 -26.94 -4.83 15.02
CA LEU A 35 -26.89 -3.70 14.09
C LEU A 35 -27.74 -4.07 12.87
N GLN A 36 -28.81 -3.33 12.63
CA GLN A 36 -29.65 -3.44 11.45
C GLN A 36 -29.23 -2.39 10.42
N ILE A 37 -28.89 -2.84 9.22
CA ILE A 37 -28.58 -2.03 8.05
C ILE A 37 -29.69 -2.27 7.01
N GLU A 38 -30.54 -1.26 6.81
CA GLU A 38 -31.50 -1.27 5.71
C GLU A 38 -30.82 -0.64 4.49
N TYR A 39 -30.69 -1.41 3.41
CA TYR A 39 -30.08 -0.98 2.15
C TYR A 39 -31.10 -1.06 1.04
N ARG A 40 -31.42 0.09 0.43
CA ARG A 40 -32.31 0.21 -0.73
C ARG A 40 -31.48 0.65 -1.92
N CYS A 41 -31.70 0.03 -3.07
CA CYS A 41 -31.12 0.50 -4.33
C CYS A 41 -32.23 0.51 -5.38
N HIS A 42 -32.53 1.71 -5.89
CA HIS A 42 -33.53 1.94 -6.94
C HIS A 42 -33.06 1.29 -8.26
N GLU A 43 -34.03 0.87 -9.09
CA GLU A 43 -33.88 0.16 -10.40
C GLU A 43 -33.74 -1.38 -10.37
N ALA A 44 -33.78 -2.05 -9.22
CA ALA A 44 -33.51 -3.49 -9.15
C ALA A 44 -34.73 -4.39 -9.45
N ASP A 45 -35.10 -4.52 -10.72
CA ASP A 45 -36.02 -5.56 -11.20
C ASP A 45 -35.26 -6.89 -11.48
N GLY A 46 -34.43 -7.38 -10.55
CA GLY A 46 -33.59 -8.56 -10.83
C GLY A 46 -32.75 -9.13 -9.69
N GLU A 47 -32.04 -10.22 -10.02
CA GLU A 47 -31.03 -10.84 -9.15
C GLU A 47 -29.80 -9.94 -9.02
N ARG A 48 -29.29 -9.80 -7.80
CA ARG A 48 -28.11 -8.98 -7.52
C ARG A 48 -27.29 -9.55 -6.38
N THR A 49 -26.02 -9.17 -6.33
CA THR A 49 -25.20 -9.42 -5.14
C THR A 49 -24.92 -8.11 -4.43
N VAL A 50 -25.33 -8.02 -3.16
CA VAL A 50 -25.02 -6.89 -2.28
C VAL A 50 -23.76 -7.22 -1.50
N PHE A 51 -22.76 -6.36 -1.59
CA PHE A 51 -21.49 -6.50 -0.90
C PHE A 51 -21.45 -5.59 0.31
N VAL A 52 -21.05 -6.12 1.46
CA VAL A 52 -20.91 -5.38 2.71
C VAL A 52 -19.48 -5.52 3.20
N ALA A 53 -18.67 -4.49 2.97
CA ALA A 53 -17.29 -4.45 3.40
C ALA A 53 -17.18 -3.74 4.75
N LEU A 54 -16.53 -4.38 5.72
CA LEU A 54 -16.45 -3.92 7.10
C LEU A 54 -15.01 -3.84 7.60
N GLN A 55 -14.74 -2.85 8.44
CA GLN A 55 -13.62 -2.88 9.40
C GLN A 55 -14.23 -2.98 10.81
N THR A 56 -14.06 -4.15 11.47
CA THR A 56 -14.72 -4.52 12.74
C THR A 56 -13.78 -4.60 13.95
N SER A 57 -12.47 -4.65 13.73
CA SER A 57 -11.43 -4.68 14.77
C SER A 57 -10.31 -3.68 14.42
N THR A 58 -9.37 -3.45 15.35
CA THR A 58 -8.14 -2.69 15.07
C THR A 58 -7.12 -3.49 14.26
N GLU A 59 -7.45 -4.73 13.87
CA GLU A 59 -6.56 -5.58 13.08
C GLU A 59 -6.41 -5.03 11.66
N ALA A 60 -5.31 -5.43 11.03
CA ALA A 60 -5.04 -5.07 9.64
C ALA A 60 -6.16 -5.56 8.72
N GLY A 61 -6.34 -4.85 7.61
CA GLY A 61 -7.26 -5.23 6.54
C GLY A 61 -6.67 -4.84 5.19
N SER A 62 -7.47 -4.97 4.13
CA SER A 62 -7.11 -4.54 2.79
C SER A 62 -8.04 -3.46 2.26
N ALA A 63 -7.45 -2.47 1.60
CA ALA A 63 -8.20 -1.49 0.81
C ALA A 63 -8.59 -2.06 -0.57
N VAL A 64 -7.99 -3.17 -0.99
CA VAL A 64 -8.32 -3.91 -2.22
C VAL A 64 -9.19 -5.10 -1.82
N LEU A 65 -10.45 -5.06 -2.22
CA LEU A 65 -11.38 -6.18 -1.99
C LEU A 65 -11.05 -7.36 -2.94
N PRO A 66 -11.36 -8.61 -2.55
CA PRO A 66 -11.18 -9.75 -3.42
C PRO A 66 -12.01 -9.60 -4.70
N PHE A 67 -11.48 -10.12 -5.80
CA PHE A 67 -12.09 -10.07 -7.13
C PHE A 67 -11.93 -11.44 -7.81
N ALA A 68 -12.97 -11.87 -8.51
CA ALA A 68 -13.01 -13.12 -9.26
C ALA A 68 -14.24 -13.12 -10.18
N GLU A 69 -14.11 -13.72 -11.36
CA GLU A 69 -15.24 -13.93 -12.27
C GLU A 69 -16.36 -14.76 -11.60
N ASP A 70 -17.61 -14.52 -12.00
CA ASP A 70 -18.86 -15.16 -11.54
C ASP A 70 -19.28 -14.88 -10.08
N TYR A 71 -18.41 -14.25 -9.28
CA TYR A 71 -18.54 -14.26 -7.83
C TYR A 71 -18.40 -12.89 -7.17
N GLU A 72 -17.17 -12.38 -7.09
CA GLU A 72 -16.88 -11.03 -6.58
C GLU A 72 -16.94 -9.98 -7.70
N GLY A 73 -16.70 -10.40 -8.94
CA GLY A 73 -16.60 -9.57 -10.11
C GLY A 73 -15.32 -8.72 -10.12
N SER A 74 -15.36 -7.59 -10.83
CA SER A 74 -14.25 -6.63 -10.94
C SER A 74 -13.76 -6.07 -9.59
N THR A 75 -12.57 -5.50 -9.54
CA THR A 75 -12.00 -5.03 -8.27
C THR A 75 -12.74 -3.81 -7.74
N VAL A 76 -12.97 -3.78 -6.42
CA VAL A 76 -13.43 -2.58 -5.70
C VAL A 76 -12.38 -2.14 -4.69
N PHE A 77 -11.99 -0.87 -4.79
CA PHE A 77 -11.04 -0.21 -3.91
C PHE A 77 -11.78 0.64 -2.89
N LEU A 78 -11.33 0.56 -1.63
CA LEU A 78 -11.92 1.26 -0.51
C LEU A 78 -11.00 2.35 0.06
N PRO A 79 -11.58 3.37 0.73
CA PRO A 79 -10.83 4.43 1.38
C PRO A 79 -10.36 4.03 2.80
N PHE A 80 -10.65 2.79 3.21
CA PHE A 80 -10.25 2.17 4.47
C PHE A 80 -9.85 0.70 4.22
N GLN A 81 -9.20 0.10 5.21
CA GLN A 81 -8.80 -1.31 5.17
C GLN A 81 -9.92 -2.19 5.74
N ALA A 82 -10.69 -2.85 4.87
CA ALA A 82 -11.71 -3.81 5.29
C ALA A 82 -11.06 -5.11 5.74
N ASN A 83 -11.56 -5.69 6.84
CA ASN A 83 -11.12 -6.98 7.35
C ASN A 83 -12.18 -8.09 7.22
N LYS A 84 -13.40 -7.73 6.84
CA LYS A 84 -14.49 -8.65 6.51
C LYS A 84 -15.24 -8.16 5.29
N LEU A 85 -15.65 -9.09 4.43
CA LEU A 85 -16.53 -8.83 3.30
C LEU A 85 -17.64 -9.88 3.29
N TYR A 86 -18.89 -9.44 3.29
CA TYR A 86 -20.04 -10.30 3.04
C TYR A 86 -20.55 -10.10 1.61
N LEU A 87 -20.91 -11.21 0.96
CA LEU A 87 -21.57 -11.23 -0.35
C LEU A 87 -22.96 -11.82 -0.15
N LEU A 88 -23.97 -10.99 -0.38
CA LEU A 88 -25.37 -11.33 -0.19
C LEU A 88 -25.98 -11.52 -1.57
N GLN A 89 -26.04 -12.75 -2.04
CA GLN A 89 -26.72 -13.10 -3.28
C GLN A 89 -28.22 -13.03 -3.02
N VAL A 90 -28.89 -12.11 -3.69
CA VAL A 90 -30.31 -11.82 -3.54
C VAL A 90 -31.00 -12.10 -4.86
N GLY A 91 -31.74 -13.21 -4.92
CA GLY A 91 -32.64 -13.56 -6.02
C GLY A 91 -34.11 -13.48 -5.60
N ARG A 92 -35.04 -13.77 -6.54
CA ARG A 92 -36.49 -13.74 -6.26
C ARG A 92 -36.91 -14.77 -5.22
N ASP A 93 -36.32 -15.97 -5.27
CA ASP A 93 -36.72 -17.12 -4.45
C ASP A 93 -35.56 -17.73 -3.63
N THR A 94 -34.33 -17.23 -3.82
CA THR A 94 -33.16 -17.74 -3.10
C THR A 94 -32.30 -16.59 -2.58
N SER A 95 -31.76 -16.78 -1.37
CA SER A 95 -30.72 -15.91 -0.85
C SER A 95 -29.60 -16.75 -0.27
N ARG A 96 -28.36 -16.32 -0.53
CA ARG A 96 -27.15 -16.94 0.03
C ARG A 96 -26.24 -15.86 0.57
N VAL A 97 -25.58 -16.17 1.68
CA VAL A 97 -24.63 -15.29 2.35
C VAL A 97 -23.28 -15.97 2.31
N TRP A 98 -22.31 -15.28 1.72
CA TRP A 98 -20.91 -15.70 1.74
C TRP A 98 -20.06 -14.68 2.48
N ARG A 99 -18.90 -15.12 2.94
CA ARG A 99 -17.92 -14.30 3.64
C ARG A 99 -16.51 -14.50 3.10
N ARG A 100 -15.73 -13.42 3.12
CA ARG A 100 -14.26 -13.42 3.08
C ARG A 100 -13.76 -12.71 4.34
N THR A 101 -12.72 -13.25 4.97
CA THR A 101 -12.06 -12.63 6.13
C THR A 101 -10.60 -12.34 5.77
N TRP A 102 -10.11 -11.17 6.16
CA TRP A 102 -8.70 -10.84 6.02
C TRP A 102 -7.92 -11.37 7.21
N SER A 103 -6.86 -12.11 6.95
CA SER A 103 -5.92 -12.62 7.95
C SER A 103 -4.59 -12.92 7.29
N GLU A 104 -3.48 -12.76 8.01
CA GLU A 104 -2.14 -13.11 7.50
C GLU A 104 -1.82 -12.48 6.12
N TRP A 105 -2.19 -11.21 5.95
CA TRP A 105 -1.91 -10.44 4.73
C TRP A 105 -2.62 -10.93 3.45
N LYS A 106 -3.67 -11.75 3.58
CA LYS A 106 -4.51 -12.19 2.46
C LYS A 106 -5.98 -12.31 2.84
N TRP A 107 -6.84 -12.31 1.82
CA TRP A 107 -8.24 -12.72 1.97
C TRP A 107 -8.34 -14.24 2.03
N SER A 108 -9.21 -14.75 2.90
CA SER A 108 -9.58 -16.16 2.95
C SER A 108 -10.23 -16.64 1.65
N ASP A 109 -10.36 -17.95 1.49
CA ASP A 109 -11.32 -18.51 0.55
C ASP A 109 -12.76 -18.08 0.93
N ARG A 110 -13.66 -18.22 -0.04
CA ARG A 110 -15.06 -17.86 0.16
C ARG A 110 -15.76 -18.95 0.96
N GLU A 111 -16.40 -18.55 2.06
CA GLU A 111 -17.10 -19.45 2.98
C GLU A 111 -18.58 -19.12 3.05
N GLU A 112 -19.44 -20.11 3.20
CA GLU A 112 -20.87 -19.89 3.46
C GLU A 112 -21.05 -19.35 4.88
N ALA A 113 -21.87 -18.31 5.03
CA ALA A 113 -21.94 -17.50 6.24
C ALA A 113 -23.38 -17.12 6.61
N ALA A 114 -24.35 -17.99 6.28
CA ALA A 114 -25.76 -17.78 6.62
C ALA A 114 -26.02 -17.65 8.13
N THR A 115 -25.11 -18.13 8.98
CA THR A 115 -25.21 -18.02 10.44
C THR A 115 -24.61 -16.74 11.02
N ASP A 116 -23.83 -16.00 10.23
CA ASP A 116 -23.10 -14.82 10.71
C ASP A 116 -23.98 -13.57 10.81
N LEU A 117 -25.03 -13.52 10.00
CA LEU A 117 -25.98 -12.41 9.92
C LEU A 117 -27.35 -12.91 9.51
N GLU A 118 -28.39 -12.12 9.79
CA GLU A 118 -29.73 -12.38 9.28
C GLU A 118 -30.00 -11.46 8.09
N LEU A 119 -30.46 -12.05 6.99
CA LEU A 119 -30.81 -11.34 5.77
C LEU A 119 -32.32 -11.36 5.57
N GLY A 120 -32.94 -10.19 5.61
CA GLY A 120 -34.31 -9.98 5.12
C GLY A 120 -34.27 -9.43 3.70
N VAL A 121 -34.90 -10.12 2.75
CA VAL A 121 -35.02 -9.65 1.36
C VAL A 121 -36.45 -9.14 1.12
N GLY A 122 -36.57 -7.88 0.74
CA GLY A 122 -37.81 -7.31 0.19
C GLY A 122 -37.62 -6.95 -1.29
N ALA A 123 -38.68 -6.46 -1.93
CA ALA A 123 -38.67 -6.11 -3.36
C ALA A 123 -37.56 -5.11 -3.72
N ASP A 124 -37.48 -3.98 -3.00
CA ASP A 124 -36.53 -2.90 -3.32
C ASP A 124 -35.39 -2.74 -2.31
N ALA A 125 -35.50 -3.41 -1.16
CA ALA A 125 -34.59 -3.26 -0.04
C ALA A 125 -34.16 -4.60 0.55
N CYS A 126 -32.92 -4.68 1.01
CA CYS A 126 -32.49 -5.75 1.90
C CYS A 126 -32.21 -5.19 3.31
N VAL A 127 -32.48 -6.00 4.32
CA VAL A 127 -32.24 -5.69 5.72
C VAL A 127 -31.21 -6.68 6.24
N ILE A 128 -30.04 -6.19 6.57
CA ILE A 128 -28.90 -6.97 7.05
C ILE A 128 -28.82 -6.78 8.55
N ARG A 129 -28.82 -7.86 9.34
CA ARG A 129 -28.70 -7.78 10.80
C ARG A 129 -27.45 -8.51 11.26
N LEU A 130 -26.51 -7.74 11.79
CA LEU A 130 -25.22 -8.23 12.30
C LEU A 130 -25.24 -8.24 13.83
N PRO A 131 -24.88 -9.35 14.51
CA PRO A 131 -24.79 -9.39 15.97
C PRO A 131 -23.79 -8.36 16.51
N LEU A 132 -24.18 -7.53 17.48
CA LEU A 132 -23.28 -6.50 18.03
C LEU A 132 -22.01 -7.10 18.65
N ALA A 133 -22.11 -8.30 19.21
CA ALA A 133 -20.98 -9.03 19.78
C ALA A 133 -19.84 -9.31 18.77
N SER A 134 -20.11 -9.26 17.46
CA SER A 134 -19.10 -9.52 16.42
C SER A 134 -18.49 -8.25 15.80
N LEU A 135 -18.93 -7.05 16.20
CA LEU A 135 -18.60 -5.78 15.52
C LEU A 135 -17.69 -4.83 16.29
N GLY A 136 -17.55 -4.99 17.62
CA GLY A 136 -16.82 -4.04 18.46
C GLY A 136 -17.60 -2.74 18.75
N LYS A 137 -16.90 -1.68 19.19
CA LYS A 137 -17.52 -0.40 19.58
C LYS A 137 -17.76 0.57 18.42
N SER A 138 -16.97 0.44 17.35
CA SER A 138 -17.09 1.25 16.15
C SER A 138 -16.76 0.40 14.95
N LEU A 139 -17.44 0.67 13.84
CA LEU A 139 -17.15 0.02 12.56
C LEU A 139 -17.07 1.02 11.40
N LYS A 140 -16.33 0.62 10.37
CA LYS A 140 -16.38 1.29 9.05
C LYS A 140 -17.13 0.41 8.07
N VAL A 141 -18.01 0.99 7.28
CA VAL A 141 -18.90 0.27 6.36
C VAL A 141 -18.84 0.90 4.97
N ALA A 142 -18.64 0.06 3.96
CA ALA A 142 -18.99 0.37 2.58
C ALA A 142 -19.94 -0.71 2.05
N ILE A 143 -20.99 -0.28 1.35
CA ILE A 143 -21.97 -1.18 0.74
C ILE A 143 -22.13 -0.80 -0.72
N TYR A 144 -22.12 -1.82 -1.57
CA TYR A 144 -22.31 -1.68 -3.00
C TYR A 144 -23.02 -2.90 -3.56
N SER A 145 -23.49 -2.82 -4.80
CA SER A 145 -24.18 -3.91 -5.46
C SER A 145 -23.68 -4.11 -6.88
N LYS A 146 -23.63 -5.37 -7.29
CA LYS A 146 -23.33 -5.75 -8.67
C LYS A 146 -24.42 -6.64 -9.24
N ASP A 147 -24.65 -6.46 -10.53
CA ASP A 147 -25.44 -7.34 -11.37
C ASP A 147 -24.49 -8.21 -12.20
N PHE A 148 -24.55 -9.52 -11.99
CA PHE A 148 -23.70 -10.52 -12.66
C PHE A 148 -24.30 -11.06 -13.96
N ALA A 149 -25.55 -10.72 -14.30
CA ALA A 149 -26.12 -11.03 -15.61
C ALA A 149 -25.46 -10.17 -16.72
N GLN A 150 -24.72 -9.13 -16.34
CA GLN A 150 -24.04 -8.20 -17.23
C GLN A 150 -22.51 -8.32 -17.10
N ASN A 151 -21.78 -7.83 -18.10
CA ASN A 151 -20.31 -7.80 -18.13
C ASN A 151 -19.63 -9.19 -18.05
N LYS A 152 -20.12 -10.18 -18.82
CA LYS A 152 -19.47 -11.52 -18.92
C LYS A 152 -19.05 -12.08 -17.56
N SER A 153 -19.96 -12.10 -16.58
CA SER A 153 -19.69 -12.60 -15.23
C SER A 153 -18.70 -11.81 -14.36
N TRP A 154 -18.06 -10.74 -14.86
CA TRP A 154 -17.30 -9.80 -14.02
C TRP A 154 -18.22 -8.82 -13.27
N GLY A 155 -19.50 -8.82 -13.60
CA GLY A 155 -20.53 -8.00 -12.99
C GLY A 155 -20.42 -6.53 -13.37
N ARG A 156 -21.58 -5.89 -13.51
CA ARG A 156 -21.70 -4.44 -13.64
C ARG A 156 -22.00 -3.87 -12.25
N LEU A 157 -21.23 -2.87 -11.81
CA LEU A 157 -21.58 -2.12 -10.61
C LEU A 157 -22.91 -1.41 -10.86
N PHE A 158 -23.91 -1.74 -10.05
CA PHE A 158 -25.24 -1.20 -10.16
C PHE A 158 -25.38 0.11 -9.36
N GLY A 159 -24.77 0.12 -8.17
CA GLY A 159 -24.69 1.30 -7.31
C GLY A 159 -23.80 1.04 -6.10
N ALA A 160 -23.27 2.11 -5.53
CA ALA A 160 -22.67 2.12 -4.21
C ALA A 160 -23.41 3.13 -3.35
N LEU A 161 -23.32 3.00 -2.02
CA LEU A 161 -23.90 4.01 -1.12
C LEU A 161 -23.30 5.40 -1.28
N ASP A 162 -22.10 5.46 -1.85
CA ASP A 162 -21.48 6.71 -2.22
C ASP A 162 -22.07 7.21 -3.55
N PRO A 163 -22.84 8.32 -3.55
CA PRO A 163 -23.50 8.81 -4.76
C PRO A 163 -22.52 9.33 -5.82
N LEU A 164 -21.24 9.53 -5.47
CA LEU A 164 -20.21 9.92 -6.45
C LEU A 164 -19.72 8.73 -7.29
N VAL A 165 -20.04 7.49 -6.90
CA VAL A 165 -19.61 6.30 -7.62
C VAL A 165 -20.60 6.00 -8.75
N GLN A 166 -20.16 6.23 -9.98
CA GLN A 166 -20.96 5.93 -11.16
C GLN A 166 -21.10 4.42 -11.38
N ALA A 167 -22.34 3.98 -11.65
CA ALA A 167 -22.64 2.65 -12.14
C ALA A 167 -21.84 2.32 -13.42
N GLY A 168 -21.53 1.04 -13.64
CA GLY A 168 -20.82 0.60 -14.83
C GLY A 168 -19.86 -0.56 -14.58
N GLU A 169 -19.17 -0.96 -15.64
CA GLU A 169 -18.26 -2.12 -15.66
C GLU A 169 -16.85 -1.74 -15.20
N GLY A 170 -16.01 -2.76 -14.99
CA GLY A 170 -14.61 -2.60 -14.62
C GLY A 170 -14.38 -2.26 -13.15
N ASP A 171 -13.13 -1.90 -12.84
CA ASP A 171 -12.69 -1.60 -11.49
C ASP A 171 -13.29 -0.29 -10.96
N LYS A 172 -13.60 -0.25 -9.67
CA LYS A 172 -14.28 0.90 -9.04
C LYS A 172 -13.58 1.31 -7.75
N TYR A 173 -13.46 2.62 -7.54
CA TYR A 173 -13.05 3.18 -6.25
C TYR A 173 -14.26 3.82 -5.57
N ILE A 174 -14.54 3.40 -4.34
CA ILE A 174 -15.56 4.04 -3.50
C ILE A 174 -14.83 5.10 -2.63
N PRO A 175 -15.04 6.41 -2.83
CA PRO A 175 -14.28 7.42 -2.11
C PRO A 175 -14.70 7.59 -0.64
N HIS A 176 -15.93 7.22 -0.29
CA HIS A 176 -16.50 7.41 1.04
C HIS A 176 -16.95 6.12 1.72
N TYR A 177 -17.02 6.17 3.04
CA TYR A 177 -17.51 5.10 3.90
C TYR A 177 -18.32 5.68 5.06
N PHE A 178 -19.12 4.85 5.71
CA PHE A 178 -19.79 5.19 6.96
C PHE A 178 -18.95 4.74 8.15
N GLU A 179 -18.60 5.68 9.01
CA GLU A 179 -18.12 5.41 10.35
C GLU A 179 -19.33 5.36 11.28
N VAL A 180 -19.55 4.19 11.88
CA VAL A 180 -20.69 3.91 12.76
C VAL A 180 -20.15 3.69 14.16
N ASP A 181 -20.54 4.57 15.08
CA ASP A 181 -20.27 4.43 16.51
C ASP A 181 -21.44 3.71 17.18
N LEU A 182 -21.19 2.49 17.64
CA LEU A 182 -22.19 1.63 18.29
C LEU A 182 -22.31 1.90 19.79
N GLY A 183 -21.42 2.72 20.38
CA GLY A 183 -21.42 3.06 21.81
C GLY A 183 -22.21 4.33 22.15
N ALA A 184 -22.81 4.98 21.16
CA ALA A 184 -23.58 6.21 21.37
C ALA A 184 -24.90 5.95 22.13
N LYS A 185 -25.27 6.91 23.00
CA LYS A 185 -26.38 6.75 23.97
C LYS A 185 -27.76 6.63 23.32
N ASP A 186 -27.96 7.25 22.17
CA ASP A 186 -29.28 7.42 21.53
C ASP A 186 -29.45 6.54 20.27
N GLY A 187 -28.63 5.47 20.14
CA GLY A 187 -28.54 4.63 18.94
C GLY A 187 -27.23 4.85 18.17
N PRO A 188 -27.01 4.12 17.06
CA PRO A 188 -25.74 4.18 16.34
C PRO A 188 -25.51 5.57 15.73
N ALA A 189 -24.40 6.22 16.07
CA ALA A 189 -24.06 7.51 15.47
C ALA A 189 -23.28 7.28 14.17
N VAL A 190 -23.84 7.73 13.05
CA VAL A 190 -23.31 7.48 11.70
C VAL A 190 -22.72 8.75 11.11
N LYS A 191 -21.51 8.66 10.57
CA LYS A 191 -20.85 9.77 9.87
C LYS A 191 -20.27 9.30 8.55
N THR A 192 -20.51 10.07 7.49
CA THR A 192 -19.79 9.89 6.22
C THR A 192 -18.35 10.34 6.38
N ARG A 193 -17.42 9.56 5.86
CA ARG A 193 -15.97 9.78 5.94
C ARG A 193 -15.30 9.49 4.61
N GLY A 194 -14.25 10.23 4.29
CA GLY A 194 -13.34 9.94 3.18
C GLY A 194 -12.05 9.28 3.66
N ARG A 195 -11.12 8.97 2.73
CA ARG A 195 -9.81 8.36 3.02
C ARG A 195 -8.98 9.08 4.12
N LEU A 196 -9.22 10.38 4.30
CA LEU A 196 -8.54 11.22 5.29
C LEU A 196 -9.42 11.58 6.49
N GLY A 197 -10.50 10.82 6.72
CA GLY A 197 -11.48 11.08 7.77
C GLY A 197 -12.55 12.06 7.30
N GLN A 198 -12.21 13.30 6.98
CA GLN A 198 -13.20 14.25 6.48
C GLN A 198 -13.56 13.98 5.00
N GLU A 199 -14.83 14.16 4.64
CA GLU A 199 -15.38 13.88 3.29
C GLU A 199 -14.63 14.65 2.19
N ALA A 200 -14.50 15.97 2.33
CA ALA A 200 -13.84 16.82 1.35
C ALA A 200 -12.31 16.94 1.53
N ALA A 201 -11.69 16.19 2.45
CA ALA A 201 -10.28 16.35 2.73
C ALA A 201 -9.41 15.84 1.58
N ARG A 202 -8.48 16.69 1.13
CA ARG A 202 -7.49 16.36 0.11
C ARG A 202 -6.10 16.11 0.73
N PRO A 203 -5.30 15.19 0.19
CA PRO A 203 -3.93 15.01 0.64
C PRO A 203 -3.12 16.27 0.35
N ARG A 204 -2.38 16.73 1.36
CA ARG A 204 -1.35 17.76 1.25
C ARG A 204 -0.04 17.10 1.65
N ILE A 205 0.83 16.88 0.67
CA ILE A 205 2.02 16.05 0.81
C ILE A 205 3.24 16.98 0.92
N TYR A 206 4.04 16.79 1.97
CA TYR A 206 5.37 17.39 2.06
C TYR A 206 6.40 16.33 1.65
N GLN A 207 7.03 16.51 0.48
CA GLN A 207 8.10 15.64 0.03
C GLN A 207 9.43 16.10 0.64
N LEU A 208 10.14 15.18 1.29
CA LEU A 208 11.49 15.42 1.77
C LEU A 208 12.40 14.29 1.37
N PHE A 209 13.67 14.61 1.17
CA PHE A 209 14.73 13.62 0.99
C PHE A 209 15.45 13.41 2.32
N VAL A 210 15.32 12.22 2.91
CA VAL A 210 15.79 11.92 4.27
C VAL A 210 17.28 12.20 4.42
N ARG A 211 18.07 11.88 3.39
CA ARG A 211 19.52 12.16 3.33
C ARG A 211 19.87 13.64 3.56
N LEU A 212 18.98 14.57 3.20
CA LEU A 212 19.21 16.01 3.27
C LEU A 212 18.45 16.68 4.42
N PHE A 213 17.26 16.19 4.76
CA PHE A 213 16.41 16.82 5.77
C PHE A 213 17.06 16.74 7.15
N GLY A 214 17.22 17.89 7.81
CA GLY A 214 17.84 17.97 9.13
C GLY A 214 19.37 18.04 9.12
N ASN A 215 20.03 17.79 7.98
CA ASN A 215 21.47 17.97 7.87
C ASN A 215 21.82 19.47 7.84
N LEU A 216 22.42 19.97 8.92
CA LEU A 216 22.84 21.37 9.04
C LEU A 216 24.27 21.63 8.52
N ASN A 217 25.01 20.57 8.15
CA ASN A 217 26.36 20.70 7.62
C ASN A 217 26.32 21.31 6.20
N GLN A 218 27.14 22.35 5.98
CA GLN A 218 27.17 23.13 4.73
C GLN A 218 28.39 22.84 3.83
N THR A 219 29.25 21.87 4.17
CA THR A 219 30.49 21.57 3.42
C THR A 219 30.21 21.30 1.93
N ARG A 220 29.17 20.52 1.59
CA ARG A 220 28.71 20.22 0.21
C ARG A 220 29.83 19.78 -0.73
N GLN A 221 30.84 19.07 -0.21
CA GLN A 221 31.96 18.58 -1.00
C GLN A 221 31.45 17.54 -2.00
N PRO A 222 31.64 17.72 -3.32
CA PRO A 222 31.32 16.70 -4.30
C PRO A 222 32.04 15.40 -3.95
N ASN A 223 31.31 14.27 -3.93
CA ASN A 223 31.83 12.98 -3.49
C ASN A 223 32.42 12.96 -2.07
N GLY A 224 32.00 13.87 -1.19
CA GLY A 224 32.42 13.91 0.21
C GLY A 224 31.67 12.89 1.07
N THR A 225 32.41 12.26 1.99
CA THR A 225 31.94 11.21 2.91
C THR A 225 30.83 11.72 3.82
N MET A 226 30.09 10.79 4.43
CA MET A 226 29.12 11.11 5.48
C MET A 226 29.76 11.92 6.63
N ALA A 227 31.03 11.66 6.96
CA ALA A 227 31.77 12.45 7.96
C ALA A 227 32.04 13.89 7.51
N GLN A 228 32.34 14.11 6.22
CA GLN A 228 32.62 15.44 5.66
C GLN A 228 31.35 16.27 5.46
N ASN A 229 30.32 15.66 4.87
CA ASN A 229 29.10 16.34 4.42
C ASN A 229 27.94 16.23 5.40
N GLY A 230 28.00 15.35 6.39
CA GLY A 230 26.85 14.98 7.19
C GLY A 230 25.79 14.22 6.38
N VAL A 231 24.76 13.77 7.08
CA VAL A 231 23.57 13.17 6.49
C VAL A 231 22.38 13.39 7.43
N GLY A 232 21.19 13.59 6.86
CA GLY A 232 19.96 13.62 7.64
C GLY A 232 19.65 12.26 8.23
N LYS A 233 19.09 12.26 9.44
CA LYS A 233 18.74 11.08 10.22
C LYS A 233 17.23 10.97 10.41
N PHE A 234 16.74 9.76 10.65
CA PHE A 234 15.34 9.54 11.03
C PHE A 234 14.95 10.35 12.28
N ASN A 235 15.90 10.59 13.18
CA ASN A 235 15.70 11.40 14.38
C ASN A 235 15.68 12.91 14.13
N ASP A 236 16.16 13.39 12.98
CA ASP A 236 16.07 14.82 12.64
C ASP A 236 14.63 15.21 12.23
N ILE A 237 13.83 14.24 11.78
CA ILE A 237 12.38 14.37 11.64
C ILE A 237 11.75 14.19 13.04
N ASN A 238 11.98 15.20 13.87
CA ASN A 238 11.62 15.23 15.28
C ASN A 238 10.23 15.84 15.54
N GLU A 239 9.84 15.88 16.81
CA GLU A 239 8.56 16.43 17.27
C GLU A 239 8.30 17.87 16.78
N ALA A 240 9.31 18.74 16.81
CA ALA A 240 9.18 20.13 16.39
C ALA A 240 8.96 20.25 14.87
N ALA A 241 9.70 19.47 14.07
CA ALA A 241 9.53 19.40 12.62
C ALA A 241 8.12 18.89 12.27
N LEU A 242 7.67 17.80 12.90
CA LEU A 242 6.35 17.22 12.65
C LEU A 242 5.21 18.14 13.07
N ALA A 243 5.32 18.79 14.23
CA ALA A 243 4.35 19.79 14.69
C ALA A 243 4.25 20.96 13.70
N SER A 244 5.39 21.48 13.23
CA SER A 244 5.42 22.56 12.24
C SER A 244 4.79 22.14 10.90
N LEU A 245 5.10 20.94 10.40
CA LEU A 245 4.46 20.40 9.19
C LEU A 245 2.94 20.27 9.36
N LYS A 246 2.49 19.85 10.54
CA LYS A 246 1.06 19.77 10.85
C LYS A 246 0.40 21.14 10.92
N GLU A 247 1.06 22.14 11.52
CA GLU A 247 0.59 23.53 11.60
C GLU A 247 0.47 24.18 10.20
N LEU A 248 1.41 23.89 9.29
CA LEU A 248 1.33 24.28 7.88
C LEU A 248 0.18 23.59 7.12
N GLY A 249 -0.45 22.60 7.74
CA GLY A 249 -1.62 21.88 7.24
C GLY A 249 -1.29 20.74 6.30
N PHE A 250 -0.06 20.20 6.34
CA PHE A 250 0.24 18.94 5.66
C PHE A 250 -0.49 17.77 6.33
N SER A 251 -0.87 16.79 5.52
CA SER A 251 -1.50 15.54 5.99
C SER A 251 -0.61 14.32 5.78
N HIS A 252 0.39 14.43 4.90
CA HIS A 252 1.33 13.36 4.59
C HIS A 252 2.74 13.92 4.49
N VAL A 253 3.72 13.08 4.84
CA VAL A 253 5.12 13.30 4.52
C VAL A 253 5.58 12.17 3.62
N TRP A 254 6.14 12.52 2.47
CA TRP A 254 6.77 11.60 1.54
C TRP A 254 8.26 11.55 1.83
N LEU A 255 8.69 10.43 2.39
CA LEU A 255 10.06 10.12 2.77
C LEU A 255 10.75 9.48 1.56
N THR A 256 11.44 10.27 0.75
CA THR A 256 12.11 9.74 -0.45
C THR A 256 13.41 9.03 -0.11
N GLY A 257 13.71 7.98 -0.89
CA GLY A 257 15.00 7.28 -0.83
C GLY A 257 15.32 6.60 0.50
N VAL A 258 14.32 6.11 1.24
CA VAL A 258 14.49 5.48 2.57
C VAL A 258 14.95 4.03 2.54
N LEU A 259 14.58 3.30 1.48
CA LEU A 259 14.94 1.89 1.30
C LEU A 259 16.46 1.74 1.23
N GLN A 260 16.97 0.58 1.61
CA GLN A 260 18.41 0.37 1.56
C GLN A 260 18.90 0.41 0.11
N GLN A 261 19.76 1.38 -0.19
CA GLN A 261 20.43 1.53 -1.48
C GLN A 261 21.88 1.07 -1.46
N ALA A 262 22.44 0.77 -2.64
CA ALA A 262 23.88 0.58 -2.81
C ALA A 262 24.65 1.79 -2.28
N THR A 263 25.71 1.57 -1.50
CA THR A 263 26.47 2.63 -0.82
C THR A 263 27.93 2.25 -0.64
N GLY A 264 28.81 3.25 -0.69
CA GLY A 264 30.23 3.11 -0.37
C GLY A 264 30.52 3.25 1.13
N THR A 265 29.51 3.47 1.97
CA THR A 265 29.69 3.48 3.43
C THR A 265 29.89 2.05 3.96
N ASP A 266 31.00 1.82 4.66
CA ASP A 266 31.32 0.50 5.22
C ASP A 266 30.60 0.26 6.56
N TYR A 267 29.71 -0.73 6.57
CA TYR A 267 29.00 -1.23 7.74
C TYR A 267 29.35 -2.70 8.04
N SER A 268 30.58 -3.14 7.72
CA SER A 268 31.06 -4.51 7.99
C SER A 268 30.86 -4.96 9.45
N ALA A 269 30.93 -4.03 10.40
CA ALA A 269 30.69 -4.29 11.83
C ALA A 269 29.27 -4.83 12.14
N ILE A 270 28.32 -4.65 11.22
CA ILE A 270 26.95 -5.15 11.32
C ILE A 270 26.59 -6.09 10.15
N GLY A 271 27.60 -6.60 9.43
CA GLY A 271 27.44 -7.53 8.32
C GLY A 271 27.15 -6.90 6.96
N GLN A 272 27.22 -5.57 6.83
CA GLN A 272 26.88 -4.85 5.60
C GLN A 272 28.11 -4.09 5.04
N PRO A 273 29.08 -4.78 4.43
CA PRO A 273 30.26 -4.11 3.87
C PRO A 273 29.86 -3.08 2.79
N ALA A 274 30.78 -2.15 2.51
CA ALA A 274 30.63 -1.21 1.40
C ALA A 274 30.47 -1.97 0.07
N ASP A 275 29.59 -1.47 -0.80
CA ASP A 275 29.38 -2.02 -2.14
C ASP A 275 30.55 -1.66 -3.07
N ASP A 276 30.68 -2.40 -4.18
CA ASP A 276 31.70 -2.18 -5.20
C ASP A 276 31.64 -0.74 -5.74
N PRO A 277 32.73 0.05 -5.67
CA PRO A 277 32.74 1.44 -6.15
C PRO A 277 32.49 1.56 -7.66
N ASP A 278 32.70 0.49 -8.45
CA ASP A 278 32.34 0.45 -9.87
C ASP A 278 30.82 0.46 -10.09
N LEU A 279 30.01 0.19 -9.05
CA LEU A 279 28.54 0.26 -9.06
C LEU A 279 28.00 1.55 -8.43
N LEU A 280 28.83 2.56 -8.16
CA LEU A 280 28.41 3.76 -7.43
C LEU A 280 28.47 5.04 -8.26
N LYS A 281 27.33 5.74 -8.35
CA LYS A 281 27.25 7.14 -8.78
C LYS A 281 27.31 8.07 -7.56
N GLY A 282 28.55 8.42 -7.19
CA GLY A 282 28.89 9.08 -5.93
C GLY A 282 28.90 8.11 -4.75
N ILE A 283 29.73 8.38 -3.74
CA ILE A 283 29.98 7.42 -2.64
C ILE A 283 28.76 7.11 -1.76
N ALA A 284 27.78 8.02 -1.68
CA ALA A 284 26.53 7.78 -0.96
C ALA A 284 25.52 6.93 -1.79
N GLY A 285 25.88 6.63 -3.05
CA GLY A 285 25.03 5.93 -4.00
C GLY A 285 23.77 6.68 -4.41
N SER A 286 23.08 6.12 -5.40
CA SER A 286 21.76 6.60 -5.84
C SER A 286 20.69 6.15 -4.85
N PRO A 287 19.79 7.02 -4.37
CA PRO A 287 18.66 6.61 -3.52
C PRO A 287 17.64 5.71 -4.24
N TYR A 288 17.79 5.52 -5.56
CA TYR A 288 16.93 4.67 -6.39
C TYR A 288 17.61 3.37 -6.82
N ALA A 289 18.90 3.17 -6.52
CA ALA A 289 19.58 1.89 -6.70
C ALA A 289 19.34 1.01 -5.46
N ILE A 290 18.14 0.45 -5.36
CA ILE A 290 17.70 -0.33 -4.19
C ILE A 290 18.46 -1.66 -4.11
N LYS A 291 19.15 -1.94 -3.00
CA LYS A 291 19.82 -3.22 -2.77
C LYS A 291 19.01 -4.19 -1.93
N ASP A 292 18.15 -3.70 -1.03
CA ASP A 292 17.22 -4.52 -0.24
C ASP A 292 15.87 -3.80 -0.05
N TYR A 293 14.78 -4.41 -0.54
CA TYR A 293 13.41 -3.87 -0.39
C TYR A 293 12.83 -4.03 1.01
N PHE A 294 13.41 -4.90 1.82
CA PHE A 294 12.92 -5.25 3.14
C PHE A 294 13.70 -4.55 4.25
N ASP A 295 14.65 -3.68 3.88
CA ASP A 295 15.47 -2.90 4.78
C ASP A 295 15.43 -1.39 4.43
N VAL A 296 15.95 -0.57 5.34
CA VAL A 296 16.12 0.87 5.16
C VAL A 296 17.59 1.24 5.23
N SER A 297 17.99 2.36 4.62
CA SER A 297 19.40 2.76 4.58
C SER A 297 19.99 2.94 6.00
N PRO A 298 21.11 2.26 6.34
CA PRO A 298 21.79 2.48 7.61
C PRO A 298 22.36 3.89 7.75
N ASP A 299 22.59 4.60 6.64
CA ASP A 299 23.05 6.00 6.62
C ASP A 299 22.08 6.92 7.39
N TYR A 300 20.79 6.60 7.45
CA TYR A 300 19.77 7.47 8.08
C TYR A 300 19.51 7.15 9.56
N ALA A 301 20.08 6.06 10.07
CA ALA A 301 19.99 5.71 11.48
C ALA A 301 21.10 6.43 12.29
N VAL A 302 20.80 6.74 13.55
CA VAL A 302 21.85 7.15 14.51
C VAL A 302 22.70 5.93 14.87
N GLU A 303 22.07 4.78 15.05
CA GLU A 303 22.72 3.50 15.29
C GLU A 303 22.38 2.53 14.13
N PRO A 304 23.28 2.35 13.15
CA PRO A 304 23.05 1.56 11.93
C PRO A 304 22.48 0.15 12.15
N LYS A 305 22.86 -0.55 13.22
CA LYS A 305 22.30 -1.89 13.53
C LYS A 305 20.80 -1.85 13.90
N ASN A 306 20.30 -0.70 14.32
CA ASN A 306 18.92 -0.47 14.77
C ASN A 306 18.05 0.24 13.73
N ARG A 307 18.53 0.43 12.50
CA ARG A 307 17.88 1.23 11.45
C ARG A 307 16.38 0.96 11.24
N LEU A 308 15.95 -0.30 11.21
CA LEU A 308 14.53 -0.64 11.09
C LEU A 308 13.70 -0.24 12.32
N ALA A 309 14.27 -0.36 13.52
CA ALA A 309 13.62 0.07 14.76
C ALA A 309 13.51 1.60 14.81
N GLU A 310 14.56 2.31 14.39
CA GLU A 310 14.55 3.78 14.29
C GLU A 310 13.54 4.27 13.25
N PHE A 311 13.44 3.60 12.10
CA PHE A 311 12.43 3.91 11.08
C PHE A 311 11.00 3.67 11.59
N LYS A 312 10.75 2.55 12.28
CA LYS A 312 9.45 2.30 12.95
C LYS A 312 9.14 3.38 13.99
N ALA A 313 10.13 3.85 14.74
CA ALA A 313 9.97 4.94 15.69
C ALA A 313 9.61 6.26 14.99
N LEU A 314 10.23 6.58 13.85
CA LEU A 314 9.84 7.72 13.01
C LEU A 314 8.39 7.62 12.56
N LEU A 315 7.97 6.47 12.03
CA LEU A 315 6.57 6.25 11.60
C LEU A 315 5.60 6.43 12.77
N ALA A 316 5.94 5.92 13.96
CA ALA A 316 5.14 6.11 15.16
C ALA A 316 5.02 7.59 15.56
N ARG A 317 6.12 8.35 15.53
CA ARG A 317 6.12 9.81 15.76
C ARG A 317 5.22 10.53 14.75
N MET A 318 5.36 10.24 13.47
CA MET A 318 4.51 10.83 12.42
C MET A 318 3.02 10.56 12.67
N HIS A 319 2.66 9.32 12.99
CA HIS A 319 1.28 8.95 13.28
C HIS A 319 0.73 9.64 14.54
N ALA A 320 1.55 9.83 15.59
CA ALA A 320 1.17 10.58 16.78
C ALA A 320 0.83 12.06 16.45
N HIS A 321 1.48 12.64 15.44
CA HIS A 321 1.18 13.97 14.90
C HIS A 321 0.06 13.99 13.84
N GLN A 322 -0.63 12.85 13.64
CA GLN A 322 -1.69 12.71 12.63
C GLN A 322 -1.18 13.06 11.21
N LEU A 323 0.06 12.67 10.93
CA LEU A 323 0.68 12.71 9.60
C LEU A 323 0.86 11.28 9.09
N LYS A 324 0.49 11.04 7.84
CA LYS A 324 0.70 9.75 7.18
C LYS A 324 2.05 9.71 6.49
N ALA A 325 2.70 8.56 6.46
CA ALA A 325 3.93 8.36 5.72
C ALA A 325 3.65 7.85 4.30
N LEU A 326 4.42 8.35 3.33
CA LEU A 326 4.58 7.81 1.99
C LEU A 326 6.06 7.50 1.79
N ILE A 327 6.37 6.41 1.08
CA ILE A 327 7.73 6.05 0.70
C ILE A 327 7.78 5.79 -0.80
N ASP A 328 8.97 5.91 -1.38
CA ASP A 328 9.20 5.49 -2.75
C ASP A 328 9.09 3.96 -2.89
N PHE A 329 8.47 3.52 -3.98
CA PHE A 329 8.52 2.13 -4.43
C PHE A 329 9.00 2.14 -5.88
N VAL A 330 10.13 1.47 -6.16
CA VAL A 330 10.87 1.55 -7.43
C VAL A 330 10.83 0.21 -8.18
N PRO A 331 9.65 -0.31 -8.58
CA PRO A 331 9.53 -1.70 -9.04
C PRO A 331 10.17 -1.99 -10.41
N ASN A 332 10.63 -0.97 -11.12
CA ASN A 332 11.16 -1.11 -12.48
C ASN A 332 12.61 -1.63 -12.51
N HIS A 333 13.40 -1.40 -11.47
CA HIS A 333 14.80 -1.81 -11.42
C HIS A 333 15.28 -1.95 -9.97
N VAL A 334 16.43 -2.59 -9.79
CA VAL A 334 17.16 -2.65 -8.51
C VAL A 334 18.63 -2.33 -8.72
N ALA A 335 19.39 -2.14 -7.64
CA ALA A 335 20.84 -2.09 -7.72
C ALA A 335 21.38 -3.38 -8.36
N ARG A 336 22.47 -3.28 -9.14
CA ARG A 336 23.10 -4.46 -9.74
C ARG A 336 23.63 -5.43 -8.67
N CYS A 337 23.97 -4.93 -7.48
CA CYS A 337 24.33 -5.73 -6.31
C CYS A 337 23.12 -6.13 -5.43
N TYR A 338 21.89 -6.12 -5.97
CA TYR A 338 20.69 -6.43 -5.19
C TYR A 338 20.78 -7.79 -4.49
N HIS A 339 20.54 -7.78 -3.18
CA HIS A 339 20.41 -8.94 -2.32
C HIS A 339 19.64 -8.56 -1.06
N SER A 340 18.66 -9.36 -0.65
CA SER A 340 17.92 -9.09 0.59
C SER A 340 18.48 -9.89 1.76
N GLU A 341 18.94 -9.19 2.79
CA GLU A 341 19.36 -9.80 4.05
C GLU A 341 18.17 -10.09 4.96
N ILE A 342 17.11 -9.28 4.85
CA ILE A 342 15.93 -9.38 5.71
C ILE A 342 14.96 -10.47 5.21
N LYS A 343 14.85 -10.64 3.90
CA LYS A 343 13.97 -11.62 3.23
C LYS A 343 14.66 -12.27 2.02
N PRO A 344 15.74 -13.03 2.23
CA PRO A 344 16.49 -13.68 1.14
C PRO A 344 15.62 -14.63 0.31
N GLU A 345 14.59 -15.24 0.89
CA GLU A 345 13.66 -16.12 0.19
C GLU A 345 12.79 -15.41 -0.85
N LEU A 346 12.73 -14.07 -0.80
CA LEU A 346 12.01 -13.20 -1.72
C LEU A 346 12.96 -12.40 -2.64
N ALA A 347 14.25 -12.73 -2.65
CA ALA A 347 15.22 -12.08 -3.53
C ALA A 347 14.93 -12.39 -5.01
N PHE A 348 15.11 -11.38 -5.86
CA PHE A 348 14.90 -11.48 -7.30
C PHE A 348 16.06 -12.19 -8.01
N GLY A 349 15.75 -12.93 -9.07
CA GLY A 349 16.75 -13.57 -9.94
C GLY A 349 17.19 -14.97 -9.52
N GLU A 350 16.82 -15.44 -8.32
CA GLU A 350 17.20 -16.76 -7.81
C GLU A 350 16.65 -17.93 -8.65
N LYS A 351 15.51 -17.71 -9.33
CA LYS A 351 14.82 -18.72 -10.14
C LYS A 351 14.82 -18.42 -11.63
N ASP A 352 15.57 -17.40 -12.05
CA ASP A 352 15.62 -16.99 -13.44
C ASP A 352 16.37 -18.02 -14.28
N ASP A 353 15.88 -18.27 -15.49
CA ASP A 353 16.68 -18.87 -16.54
C ASP A 353 17.60 -17.80 -17.14
N ARG A 354 18.88 -17.83 -16.74
CA ARG A 354 19.91 -16.86 -17.15
C ARG A 354 20.44 -17.10 -18.57
N CYS A 355 20.04 -18.20 -19.21
CA CYS A 355 20.49 -18.56 -20.56
C CYS A 355 19.63 -17.95 -21.67
N VAL A 356 18.53 -17.28 -21.33
CA VAL A 356 17.62 -16.64 -22.27
C VAL A 356 17.56 -15.14 -22.02
N PHE A 357 17.48 -14.35 -23.10
CA PHE A 357 17.36 -12.90 -22.98
C PHE A 357 16.12 -12.49 -22.16
N PHE A 358 14.99 -13.16 -22.42
CA PHE A 358 13.72 -12.91 -21.75
C PHE A 358 12.97 -14.22 -21.49
N HIS A 359 12.37 -14.31 -20.31
CA HIS A 359 11.36 -15.31 -19.99
C HIS A 359 10.28 -14.66 -19.10
N PRO A 360 8.98 -14.92 -19.31
CA PRO A 360 7.91 -14.26 -18.55
C PRO A 360 7.90 -14.59 -17.05
N ALA A 361 8.61 -15.64 -16.63
CA ALA A 361 8.81 -15.97 -15.21
C ALA A 361 10.13 -15.45 -14.62
N ASN A 362 10.99 -14.81 -15.43
CA ASN A 362 12.23 -14.21 -14.92
C ASN A 362 11.94 -12.85 -14.26
N ASN A 363 12.80 -12.46 -13.32
CA ASN A 363 12.82 -11.11 -12.76
C ASN A 363 13.70 -10.16 -13.60
N PHE A 364 14.76 -10.65 -14.24
CA PHE A 364 15.69 -9.84 -15.02
C PHE A 364 15.75 -10.25 -16.50
N PHE A 365 16.20 -9.32 -17.33
CA PHE A 365 16.67 -9.60 -18.68
C PHE A 365 18.17 -9.91 -18.65
N TYR A 366 18.59 -10.96 -19.36
CA TYR A 366 19.99 -11.40 -19.40
C TYR A 366 20.63 -11.06 -20.75
N LEU A 367 21.91 -10.71 -20.73
CA LEU A 367 22.67 -10.40 -21.93
C LEU A 367 23.02 -11.68 -22.70
N GLU A 368 22.85 -11.64 -24.02
CA GLU A 368 23.37 -12.68 -24.92
C GLU A 368 24.90 -12.55 -25.02
N LYS A 369 25.61 -13.67 -25.14
CA LYS A 369 27.06 -13.66 -25.32
C LYS A 369 27.41 -13.16 -26.72
N ASP A 370 28.36 -12.24 -26.82
CA ASP A 370 28.81 -11.66 -28.08
C ASP A 370 30.33 -11.35 -28.07
N ALA A 371 30.79 -10.52 -29.00
CA ALA A 371 32.21 -10.15 -29.09
C ALA A 371 32.68 -9.21 -27.95
N ASP A 372 31.75 -8.57 -27.24
CA ASP A 372 32.01 -7.59 -26.19
C ASP A 372 31.89 -8.17 -24.77
N GLY A 373 31.27 -9.35 -24.61
CA GLY A 373 31.29 -10.10 -23.36
C GLY A 373 30.58 -11.46 -23.43
N PRO A 374 30.61 -12.24 -22.34
CA PRO A 374 31.15 -11.93 -21.01
C PRO A 374 32.68 -11.72 -20.95
N PRO A 375 33.21 -11.09 -19.87
CA PRO A 375 32.50 -10.55 -18.69
C PRO A 375 31.93 -9.14 -18.91
N LEU A 376 31.07 -8.68 -17.98
CA LEU A 376 30.63 -7.28 -17.93
C LEU A 376 31.82 -6.33 -17.74
N GLN A 377 31.80 -5.23 -18.50
CA GLN A 377 32.78 -4.16 -18.45
C GLN A 377 32.07 -2.83 -18.14
N LEU A 378 32.15 -2.40 -16.89
CA LEU A 378 31.52 -1.19 -16.40
C LEU A 378 32.24 0.07 -16.90
N PRO A 379 31.51 1.17 -17.18
CA PRO A 379 32.04 2.41 -17.76
C PRO A 379 32.77 3.30 -16.75
N THR A 380 33.45 2.68 -15.80
CA THR A 380 34.12 3.33 -14.67
C THR A 380 35.64 3.27 -14.79
N TRP A 381 36.15 2.39 -15.67
CA TRP A 381 37.56 2.20 -15.95
C TRP A 381 37.84 2.20 -17.46
N LYS A 382 38.89 2.89 -17.91
CA LYS A 382 39.30 2.94 -19.31
C LYS A 382 40.79 3.20 -19.44
N ASP A 383 41.46 2.49 -20.36
CA ASP A 383 42.88 2.70 -20.69
C ASP A 383 43.82 2.64 -19.46
N GLY A 384 43.51 1.76 -18.49
CA GLY A 384 44.30 1.57 -17.28
C GLY A 384 44.09 2.64 -16.20
N ALA A 385 43.04 3.46 -16.31
CA ALA A 385 42.73 4.51 -15.35
C ALA A 385 41.23 4.60 -15.03
N PRO A 386 40.87 5.06 -13.81
CA PRO A 386 39.47 5.31 -13.47
C PRO A 386 38.93 6.54 -14.21
N ILE A 387 37.72 6.44 -14.74
CA ILE A 387 37.05 7.51 -15.48
C ILE A 387 35.83 8.09 -14.76
N SER A 388 35.13 7.32 -13.92
CA SER A 388 34.01 7.83 -13.12
C SER A 388 34.48 8.73 -11.98
N SER A 389 33.64 9.66 -11.54
CA SER A 389 34.00 10.60 -10.46
C SER A 389 34.20 9.90 -9.11
N THR A 390 33.47 8.80 -8.85
CA THR A 390 33.63 7.97 -7.66
C THR A 390 34.96 7.23 -7.70
N CYS A 391 35.29 6.55 -8.80
CA CYS A 391 36.51 5.76 -8.93
C CYS A 391 37.80 6.59 -8.96
N LYS A 392 37.70 7.90 -9.24
CA LYS A 392 38.83 8.83 -9.17
C LYS A 392 39.20 9.25 -7.75
N LEU A 393 38.39 8.92 -6.74
CA LEU A 393 38.69 9.24 -5.35
C LEU A 393 39.84 8.38 -4.86
N GLU A 394 40.70 8.97 -4.02
CA GLU A 394 41.80 8.26 -3.39
C GLU A 394 41.29 7.09 -2.54
N GLY A 395 41.94 5.93 -2.68
CA GLY A 395 41.58 4.72 -1.94
C GLY A 395 40.43 3.89 -2.52
N MET A 396 39.72 4.37 -3.55
CA MET A 396 38.73 3.56 -4.27
C MET A 396 39.43 2.53 -5.14
N LYS A 397 38.98 1.27 -5.04
CA LYS A 397 39.48 0.15 -5.84
C LYS A 397 38.48 -0.16 -6.93
N CYS A 398 38.62 0.52 -8.05
CA CYS A 398 37.85 0.23 -9.24
C CYS A 398 38.71 -0.47 -10.28
N ASP A 399 38.12 -1.39 -11.04
CA ASP A 399 38.76 -2.03 -12.20
C ASP A 399 37.81 -2.16 -13.41
N GLY A 400 36.59 -1.63 -13.28
CA GLY A 400 35.56 -1.69 -14.31
C GLY A 400 34.98 -3.08 -14.50
N ARG A 401 35.16 -4.00 -13.55
CA ARG A 401 34.58 -5.35 -13.57
C ARG A 401 33.60 -5.49 -12.42
N PHE A 402 32.77 -6.53 -12.50
CA PHE A 402 31.89 -6.92 -11.40
C PHE A 402 31.93 -8.44 -11.27
N SER A 403 32.26 -8.93 -10.07
CA SER A 403 32.54 -10.35 -9.83
C SER A 403 31.36 -11.26 -10.10
N ASP A 404 30.13 -10.76 -9.94
CA ASP A 404 28.94 -11.59 -10.03
C ASP A 404 28.43 -11.73 -11.48
N GLU A 405 29.00 -10.96 -12.42
CA GLU A 405 28.61 -10.94 -13.83
C GLU A 405 29.77 -11.28 -14.78
N THR A 406 30.50 -12.34 -14.45
CA THR A 406 31.59 -12.85 -15.31
C THR A 406 31.13 -13.80 -16.41
N GLU A 407 29.91 -14.34 -16.33
CA GLU A 407 29.37 -15.30 -17.32
C GLU A 407 27.98 -14.92 -17.80
N PHE A 408 27.14 -14.41 -16.91
CA PHE A 408 25.76 -13.98 -17.16
C PHE A 408 25.61 -12.51 -16.74
N GLY A 409 25.54 -11.62 -17.72
CA GLY A 409 25.33 -10.20 -17.49
C GLY A 409 23.84 -9.87 -17.51
N ARG A 410 23.44 -8.85 -16.76
CA ARG A 410 22.05 -8.37 -16.75
C ARG A 410 21.91 -7.05 -17.50
N VAL A 411 20.81 -6.87 -18.23
CA VAL A 411 20.48 -5.61 -18.89
C VAL A 411 20.42 -4.49 -17.85
N THR A 412 20.83 -3.28 -18.22
CA THR A 412 20.80 -2.13 -17.30
C THR A 412 19.37 -1.67 -17.01
N GLY A 413 19.13 -0.99 -15.87
CA GLY A 413 17.79 -0.54 -15.46
C GLY A 413 17.12 0.48 -16.41
N ASN A 414 17.87 1.07 -17.35
CA ASN A 414 17.35 1.88 -18.46
C ASN A 414 17.25 1.10 -19.79
N ASN A 415 17.23 -0.23 -19.73
CA ASN A 415 17.08 -1.17 -20.85
C ASN A 415 18.22 -1.17 -21.89
N VAL A 416 19.44 -0.79 -21.52
CA VAL A 416 20.62 -0.98 -22.39
C VAL A 416 21.13 -2.41 -22.25
N ALA A 417 20.94 -3.20 -23.30
CA ALA A 417 21.41 -4.57 -23.43
C ALA A 417 22.83 -4.59 -24.04
N SER A 418 23.85 -4.35 -23.21
CA SER A 418 25.24 -4.36 -23.64
C SER A 418 26.16 -4.85 -22.51
N TRP A 419 27.19 -5.61 -22.86
CA TRP A 419 28.30 -5.96 -21.96
C TRP A 419 29.21 -4.78 -21.62
N LYS A 420 29.09 -3.66 -22.36
CA LYS A 420 29.87 -2.43 -22.19
C LYS A 420 28.93 -1.21 -22.12
N PRO A 421 28.06 -1.11 -21.10
CA PRO A 421 27.18 0.05 -20.97
C PRO A 421 28.00 1.33 -20.85
N ALA A 422 27.43 2.47 -21.25
CA ALA A 422 28.09 3.77 -21.21
C ALA A 422 27.93 4.45 -19.83
N LEU A 423 28.78 5.44 -19.54
CA LEU A 423 28.77 6.16 -18.25
C LEU A 423 27.41 6.85 -17.96
N GLY A 424 26.66 7.19 -19.02
CA GLY A 424 25.32 7.77 -18.92
C GLY A 424 24.20 6.75 -18.68
N ASP A 425 24.46 5.46 -18.87
CA ASP A 425 23.49 4.40 -18.63
C ASP A 425 23.31 4.17 -17.13
N TRP A 426 22.22 3.49 -16.77
CA TRP A 426 21.97 3.10 -15.39
C TRP A 426 22.71 1.79 -15.08
N TYR A 427 24.02 1.77 -15.34
CA TYR A 427 24.90 0.60 -15.21
C TYR A 427 24.92 0.03 -13.78
N GLU A 428 24.66 0.87 -12.78
CA GLU A 428 24.53 0.50 -11.37
C GLU A 428 23.21 -0.19 -11.02
N THR A 429 22.30 -0.32 -11.99
CA THR A 429 20.99 -0.96 -11.83
C THR A 429 20.70 -1.98 -12.93
N ILE A 430 19.71 -2.84 -12.67
CA ILE A 430 19.27 -3.97 -13.50
C ILE A 430 17.75 -4.12 -13.49
#